data_AF-A0A971JC62-F1
#
_entry.id   AF-A0A971JC62-F1
#
_cell.length_a   1.000
_cell.length_b   1.000
_cell.length_c   1.000
_cell.angle_alpha   90.00
_cell.angle_beta   90.00
_cell.angle_gamma   90.00
#
_symmetry.space_group_name_H-M   'P 1'
#
loop_
_entity.id
_entity.type
_entity.pdbx_description
1 polymer ?
#
loop_
_entity_poly.entity_id
_entity_poly.type
_entity_poly.pdbx_seq_one_letter_code
_entity_poly.pdbx_strand_id
1 'polypeptide(L)'
;MSDNKISVKKKNTARTRKLSNKVIVIISVIVLFLLCIIISILIFFDMMHNSIYETPSPTPSQNIETITLPPSETSSLEPTESNIPDDKLNYEPEDDIEYLLLFGLADYDLADVIWIAFINWTDNTIDFLSIPRDTYLRYSDRHKPEYWKINSYYNSYVNDEWVKTSDSASSMNLLGAYEILLSIDMDNYVRISYDTVQKVVDAMGGIEYDVPFGMYYYDFTEGHELTIEIDKGLQVLNGEDVVDFL
;
A
#
# COMPACT_ATOMS: atom_id res chain seq x y z
N MET A 1 41.86 61.55 -73.23
CA MET A 1 40.80 61.18 -72.26
C MET A 1 41.11 59.75 -71.81
N SER A 2 41.82 59.62 -70.70
CA SER A 2 41.26 59.52 -69.34
C SER A 2 40.62 58.15 -69.08
N ASP A 3 41.41 57.32 -68.42
CA ASP A 3 41.08 56.24 -67.48
C ASP A 3 39.88 55.33 -67.75
N ASN A 4 40.16 54.02 -67.82
CA ASN A 4 39.46 53.12 -66.91
C ASN A 4 40.27 51.86 -66.57
N LYS A 5 40.70 51.79 -65.30
CA LYS A 5 41.34 50.63 -64.67
C LYS A 5 40.32 49.49 -64.57
N ILE A 6 40.51 48.41 -65.32
CA ILE A 6 39.74 47.18 -65.13
C ILE A 6 40.33 46.43 -63.93
N SER A 7 39.69 46.61 -62.78
CA SER A 7 39.90 45.88 -61.54
C SER A 7 39.41 44.44 -61.68
N VAL A 8 40.35 43.48 -61.75
CA VAL A 8 40.05 42.04 -61.71
C VAL A 8 39.80 41.64 -60.26
N LYS A 9 38.52 41.53 -59.85
CA LYS A 9 38.12 40.90 -58.58
C LYS A 9 38.49 39.41 -58.61
N LYS A 10 39.49 39.00 -57.83
CA LYS A 10 39.77 37.58 -57.52
C LYS A 10 38.54 36.96 -56.84
N LYS A 11 37.97 35.91 -57.43
CA LYS A 11 37.01 35.01 -56.78
C LYS A 11 37.73 34.30 -55.64
N ASN A 12 37.37 34.61 -54.39
CA ASN A 12 37.79 33.83 -53.23
C ASN A 12 37.03 32.50 -53.24
N THR A 13 37.63 31.46 -53.80
CA THR A 13 37.14 30.09 -53.67
C THR A 13 37.29 29.68 -52.22
N ALA A 14 36.15 29.43 -51.54
CA ALA A 14 36.15 28.93 -50.17
C ALA A 14 36.90 27.58 -50.11
N ARG A 15 38.06 27.57 -49.45
CA ARG A 15 38.78 26.33 -49.14
C ARG A 15 37.96 25.54 -48.14
N THR A 16 37.36 24.44 -48.56
CA THR A 16 36.81 23.44 -47.65
C THR A 16 37.99 22.85 -46.86
N ARG A 17 38.08 23.17 -45.56
CA ARG A 17 39.03 22.52 -44.66
C ARG A 17 38.61 21.05 -44.55
N LYS A 18 39.40 20.14 -45.13
CA LYS A 18 39.24 18.70 -44.88
C LYS A 18 39.41 18.47 -43.38
N LEU A 19 38.39 17.95 -42.71
CA LEU A 19 38.50 17.51 -41.32
C LEU A 19 39.54 16.39 -41.24
N SER A 20 40.37 16.41 -40.19
CA SER A 20 41.32 15.32 -39.96
C SER A 20 40.58 14.06 -39.55
N ASN A 21 41.10 12.88 -39.93
CA ASN A 21 40.47 11.59 -39.64
C ASN A 21 40.13 11.42 -38.14
N LYS A 22 40.94 11.99 -37.23
CA LYS A 22 40.69 11.98 -35.78
C LYS A 22 39.40 12.70 -35.39
N VAL A 23 39.10 13.84 -36.02
CA VAL A 23 37.87 14.61 -35.74
C VAL A 23 36.65 13.87 -36.29
N ILE A 24 36.78 13.19 -37.44
CA ILE A 24 35.70 12.37 -38.01
C ILE A 24 35.35 11.21 -37.06
N VAL A 25 36.37 10.54 -36.49
CA VAL A 25 36.15 9.46 -35.51
C VAL A 25 35.44 9.97 -34.25
N ILE A 26 35.87 11.11 -33.69
CA ILE A 26 35.24 11.69 -32.50
C ILE A 26 33.77 12.05 -32.77
N ILE A 27 33.48 12.69 -33.91
CA ILE A 27 32.10 13.03 -34.29
C ILE A 27 31.26 11.76 -34.45
N SER A 28 31.81 10.70 -35.06
CA SER A 28 31.12 9.42 -35.22
C SER A 28 30.75 8.78 -33.88
N VAL A 29 31.64 8.85 -32.89
CA VAL A 29 31.38 8.31 -31.54
C VAL A 29 30.29 9.11 -30.82
N ILE A 30 30.31 10.44 -30.93
CA ILE A 30 29.29 11.30 -30.33
C ILE A 30 27.91 11.06 -30.97
N VAL A 31 27.87 10.92 -32.30
CA VAL A 31 26.62 10.60 -33.01
C VAL A 31 26.08 9.24 -32.59
N LEU A 32 26.93 8.22 -32.47
CA LEU A 32 26.53 6.90 -32.00
C LEU A 32 25.98 6.94 -30.57
N PHE A 33 26.63 7.68 -29.68
CA PHE A 33 26.19 7.85 -28.30
C PHE A 33 24.81 8.52 -28.19
N LEU A 34 24.58 9.60 -28.97
CA LEU A 34 23.28 10.25 -29.03
C LEU A 34 22.19 9.33 -29.60
N LEU A 35 22.53 8.48 -30.57
CA LEU A 35 21.60 7.52 -31.15
C LEU A 35 21.21 6.44 -30.13
N CYS A 36 22.14 5.97 -29.29
CA CYS A 36 21.85 5.04 -28.19
C CYS A 36 20.92 5.64 -27.13
N ILE A 37 21.09 6.93 -26.81
CA ILE A 37 20.19 7.63 -25.87
C ILE A 37 18.76 7.68 -26.43
N ILE A 38 18.60 8.04 -27.72
CA ILE A 38 17.29 8.10 -28.37
C ILE A 38 16.62 6.73 -28.39
N ILE A 39 17.35 5.67 -28.73
CA ILE A 39 16.82 4.29 -28.73
C ILE A 39 16.39 3.88 -27.31
N SER A 40 17.19 4.20 -26.28
CA SER A 40 16.85 3.88 -24.89
C SER A 40 15.56 4.59 -24.45
N ILE A 41 15.38 5.85 -24.86
CA ILE A 41 14.15 6.61 -24.58
C ILE A 41 12.95 5.96 -25.28
N LEU A 42 13.08 5.54 -26.53
CA LEU A 42 11.99 4.88 -27.27
C LEU A 42 11.58 3.55 -26.64
N ILE A 43 12.55 2.72 -26.23
CA ILE A 43 12.28 1.45 -25.53
C ILE A 43 11.59 1.71 -24.19
N PHE A 44 12.05 2.73 -23.44
CA PHE A 44 11.43 3.11 -22.18
C PHE A 44 9.96 3.54 -22.35
N PHE A 45 9.66 4.36 -23.37
CA PHE A 45 8.28 4.75 -23.66
C PHE A 45 7.39 3.58 -24.11
N ASP A 46 7.92 2.63 -24.90
CA ASP A 46 7.18 1.42 -25.30
C ASP A 46 6.89 0.51 -24.10
N MET A 47 7.88 0.31 -23.22
CA MET A 47 7.73 -0.45 -21.97
C MET A 47 6.68 0.19 -21.03
N MET A 48 6.70 1.53 -20.91
CA MET A 48 5.71 2.28 -20.13
C MET A 48 4.30 2.25 -20.77
N HIS A 49 4.19 2.19 -22.10
CA HIS A 49 2.90 2.10 -22.76
C HIS A 49 2.28 0.70 -22.61
N ASN A 50 3.08 -0.35 -22.75
CA ASN A 50 2.61 -1.74 -22.65
C ASN A 50 2.24 -2.16 -21.21
N SER A 51 2.83 -1.52 -20.19
CA SER A 51 2.50 -1.80 -18.78
C SER A 51 1.11 -1.32 -18.33
N ILE A 52 0.39 -0.52 -19.13
CA ILE A 52 -0.85 0.17 -18.71
C ILE A 52 -2.13 -0.46 -19.32
N TYR A 53 -2.03 -1.43 -20.25
CA TYR A 53 -3.19 -1.96 -20.98
C TYR A 53 -3.45 -3.47 -20.87
N GLU A 54 -2.89 -4.16 -19.88
CA GLU A 54 -3.44 -5.46 -19.51
C GLU A 54 -4.70 -5.24 -18.67
N THR A 55 -5.84 -5.15 -19.37
CA THR A 55 -7.13 -5.32 -18.72
C THR A 55 -7.25 -6.79 -18.29
N PRO A 56 -7.41 -7.09 -16.99
CA PRO A 56 -7.59 -8.47 -16.57
C PRO A 56 -8.87 -9.02 -17.21
N SER A 57 -8.75 -10.19 -17.84
CA SER A 57 -9.89 -10.93 -18.38
C SER A 57 -10.84 -11.25 -17.23
N PRO A 58 -12.15 -10.95 -17.33
CA PRO A 58 -13.09 -11.22 -16.26
C PRO A 58 -13.17 -12.73 -16.01
N THR A 59 -12.79 -13.15 -14.81
CA THR A 59 -13.03 -14.51 -14.31
C THR A 59 -14.53 -14.81 -14.34
N PRO A 60 -14.97 -16.01 -14.77
CA PRO A 60 -16.37 -16.39 -14.71
C PRO A 60 -16.93 -16.22 -13.30
N SER A 61 -17.94 -15.36 -13.17
CA SER A 61 -18.60 -15.03 -11.91
C SER A 61 -19.20 -16.29 -11.27
N GLN A 62 -18.92 -16.51 -9.99
CA GLN A 62 -19.70 -17.46 -9.20
C GLN A 62 -21.07 -16.83 -8.91
N ASN A 63 -22.13 -17.58 -9.20
CA ASN A 63 -23.51 -17.18 -8.93
C ASN A 63 -23.70 -17.00 -7.41
N ILE A 64 -23.66 -15.75 -6.95
CA ILE A 64 -24.20 -15.37 -5.66
C ILE A 64 -25.70 -15.14 -5.89
N GLU A 65 -26.56 -15.88 -5.17
CA GLU A 65 -27.98 -15.54 -5.08
C GLU A 65 -28.11 -14.16 -4.44
N THR A 66 -28.37 -13.15 -5.26
CA THR A 66 -28.71 -11.81 -4.82
C THR A 66 -30.02 -11.84 -4.04
N ILE A 67 -29.95 -11.64 -2.73
CA ILE A 67 -31.13 -11.27 -1.95
C ILE A 67 -31.48 -9.84 -2.31
N THR A 68 -32.46 -9.67 -3.20
CA THR A 68 -32.95 -8.34 -3.62
C THR A 68 -33.78 -7.73 -2.48
N LEU A 69 -33.17 -6.85 -1.68
CA LEU A 69 -33.92 -5.94 -0.82
C LEU A 69 -34.66 -4.90 -1.69
N PRO A 70 -35.89 -4.49 -1.33
CA PRO A 70 -36.67 -3.55 -2.13
C PRO A 70 -35.98 -2.17 -2.16
N PRO A 71 -36.17 -1.40 -3.26
CA PRO A 71 -35.49 -0.13 -3.43
C PRO A 71 -36.02 0.89 -2.42
N SER A 72 -35.13 1.39 -1.56
CA SER A 72 -35.39 2.59 -0.77
C SER A 72 -35.18 3.80 -1.67
N GLU A 73 -36.26 4.47 -2.06
CA GLU A 73 -36.17 5.80 -2.66
C GLU A 73 -35.70 6.78 -1.59
N THR A 74 -34.43 7.20 -1.65
CA THR A 74 -33.96 8.35 -0.86
C THR A 74 -33.41 9.41 -1.80
N SER A 75 -34.21 10.47 -1.93
CA SER A 75 -33.89 11.73 -2.60
C SER A 75 -32.58 12.31 -2.06
N SER A 76 -31.68 12.67 -2.97
CA SER A 76 -30.43 13.37 -2.70
C SER A 76 -30.69 14.73 -2.08
N LEU A 77 -30.34 14.90 -0.81
CA LEU A 77 -30.14 16.21 -0.19
C LEU A 77 -28.66 16.35 0.16
N GLU A 78 -28.05 17.45 -0.24
CA GLU A 78 -26.68 17.85 0.12
C GLU A 78 -26.49 17.86 1.64
N PRO A 79 -25.27 17.60 2.14
CA PRO A 79 -25.03 17.44 3.58
C PRO A 79 -25.21 18.81 4.26
N THR A 80 -26.37 18.98 4.89
CA THR A 80 -26.60 20.02 5.88
C THR A 80 -25.93 19.56 7.18
N GLU A 81 -25.20 20.46 7.84
CA GLU A 81 -24.60 20.22 9.16
C GLU A 81 -25.55 19.43 10.06
N SER A 82 -25.11 18.24 10.45
CA SER A 82 -25.87 17.38 11.35
C SER A 82 -25.94 18.05 12.71
N ASN A 83 -27.13 18.54 13.06
CA ASN A 83 -27.55 18.51 14.47
C ASN A 83 -27.65 17.04 14.85
N ILE A 84 -26.55 16.47 15.34
CA ILE A 84 -26.55 15.14 15.95
C ILE A 84 -27.54 15.23 17.12
N PRO A 85 -28.65 14.48 17.11
CA PRO A 85 -29.45 14.34 18.32
C PRO A 85 -28.51 13.76 19.39
N ASP A 86 -28.31 14.50 20.48
CA ASP A 86 -27.60 14.08 21.70
C ASP A 86 -28.43 13.03 22.45
N ASP A 87 -28.99 12.08 21.71
CA ASP A 87 -29.59 10.88 22.26
C ASP A 87 -28.47 9.84 22.26
N LYS A 88 -27.59 9.97 23.26
CA LYS A 88 -26.82 8.82 23.71
C LYS A 88 -27.85 7.73 23.96
N LEU A 89 -27.92 6.74 23.07
CA LEU A 89 -28.56 5.48 23.39
C LEU A 89 -27.90 5.02 24.69
N ASN A 90 -28.62 5.14 25.80
CA ASN A 90 -28.23 4.56 27.07
C ASN A 90 -28.35 3.05 26.92
N TYR A 91 -27.40 2.46 26.21
CA TYR A 91 -27.11 1.05 26.27
C TYR A 91 -26.38 0.86 27.60
N GLU A 92 -27.11 0.43 28.63
CA GLU A 92 -26.48 -0.19 29.78
C GLU A 92 -26.22 -1.65 29.38
N PRO A 93 -24.96 -2.06 29.19
CA PRO A 93 -24.67 -3.47 28.91
C PRO A 93 -25.17 -4.31 30.11
N GLU A 94 -26.11 -5.22 29.85
CA GLU A 94 -26.54 -6.22 30.85
C GLU A 94 -25.40 -7.20 31.17
N ASP A 95 -24.47 -7.36 30.23
CA ASP A 95 -23.35 -8.29 30.29
C ASP A 95 -22.03 -7.56 30.58
N ASP A 96 -21.19 -8.16 31.43
CA ASP A 96 -19.80 -7.73 31.65
C ASP A 96 -18.96 -8.09 30.40
N ILE A 97 -19.07 -7.23 29.37
CA ILE A 97 -18.38 -7.36 28.09
C ILE A 97 -17.17 -6.43 28.07
N GLU A 98 -15.98 -7.00 27.87
CA GLU A 98 -14.74 -6.26 27.63
C GLU A 98 -14.45 -6.23 26.11
N TYR A 99 -14.12 -5.04 25.60
CA TYR A 99 -13.74 -4.82 24.20
C TYR A 99 -12.23 -4.65 24.09
N LEU A 100 -11.58 -5.58 23.37
CA LEU A 100 -10.14 -5.57 23.17
C LEU A 100 -9.80 -5.38 21.70
N LEU A 101 -9.03 -4.35 21.36
CA LEU A 101 -8.48 -4.18 20.02
C LEU A 101 -7.22 -5.03 19.84
N LEU A 102 -7.17 -5.90 18.84
CA LEU A 102 -6.00 -6.67 18.47
C LEU A 102 -5.51 -6.23 17.10
N PHE A 103 -4.22 -5.95 16.96
CA PHE A 103 -3.66 -5.63 15.66
C PHE A 103 -2.22 -6.09 15.47
N GLY A 104 -1.93 -6.53 14.26
CA GLY A 104 -0.58 -6.86 13.79
C GLY A 104 0.02 -5.69 13.02
N LEU A 105 1.27 -5.34 13.30
CA LEU A 105 2.00 -4.36 12.50
C LEU A 105 2.94 -5.05 11.53
N ALA A 106 2.91 -4.59 10.28
CA ALA A 106 3.90 -4.90 9.27
C ALA A 106 5.00 -3.82 9.24
N ASP A 107 5.95 -3.98 8.33
CA ASP A 107 6.92 -2.94 8.01
C ASP A 107 6.22 -1.62 7.65
N TYR A 108 6.89 -0.50 7.93
CA TYR A 108 6.37 0.87 7.80
C TYR A 108 5.26 1.27 8.79
N ASP A 109 5.13 0.58 9.92
CA ASP A 109 4.23 0.98 11.01
C ASP A 109 2.76 1.07 10.53
N LEU A 110 2.33 0.16 9.64
CA LEU A 110 0.93 0.03 9.23
C LEU A 110 0.31 -1.21 9.87
N ALA A 111 -0.93 -1.05 10.35
CA ALA A 111 -1.71 -2.15 10.90
C ALA A 111 -2.42 -2.91 9.77
N ASP A 112 -2.00 -4.15 9.55
CA ASP A 112 -2.46 -4.96 8.41
C ASP A 112 -3.59 -5.92 8.78
N VAL A 113 -3.51 -6.47 10.00
CA VAL A 113 -4.55 -7.29 10.60
C VAL A 113 -5.11 -6.52 11.78
N ILE A 114 -6.42 -6.28 11.79
CA ILE A 114 -7.07 -5.55 12.89
C ILE A 114 -8.39 -6.24 13.25
N TRP A 115 -8.47 -6.76 14.46
CA TRP A 115 -9.63 -7.43 15.02
C TRP A 115 -10.08 -6.76 16.32
N ILE A 116 -11.35 -6.94 16.64
CA ILE A 116 -11.89 -6.63 17.95
C ILE A 116 -12.34 -7.94 18.57
N ALA A 117 -11.87 -8.22 19.78
CA ALA A 117 -12.41 -9.28 20.60
C ALA A 117 -13.47 -8.72 21.55
N PHE A 118 -14.60 -9.42 21.61
CA PHE A 118 -15.69 -9.18 22.54
C PHE A 118 -15.62 -10.30 23.57
N ILE A 119 -15.21 -9.98 24.79
CA ILE A 119 -15.03 -10.96 25.86
C ILE A 119 -16.23 -10.85 26.78
N ASN A 120 -17.16 -11.80 26.70
CA ASN A 120 -18.31 -11.85 27.60
C ASN A 120 -17.96 -12.72 28.81
N TRP A 121 -17.75 -12.08 29.97
CA TRP A 121 -17.40 -12.76 31.21
C TRP A 121 -18.59 -13.51 31.84
N THR A 122 -19.82 -13.09 31.54
CA THR A 122 -21.05 -13.74 32.00
C THR A 122 -21.21 -15.12 31.34
N ASP A 123 -21.07 -15.16 30.01
CA ASP A 123 -21.29 -16.36 29.20
C ASP A 123 -20.00 -17.17 28.94
N ASN A 124 -18.83 -16.62 29.30
CA ASN A 124 -17.51 -17.17 29.02
C ASN A 124 -17.27 -17.40 27.50
N THR A 125 -17.71 -16.46 26.68
CA THR A 125 -17.51 -16.48 25.23
C THR A 125 -16.54 -15.39 24.79
N ILE A 126 -15.84 -15.65 23.69
CA ILE A 126 -15.03 -14.65 22.99
C ILE A 126 -15.45 -14.66 21.53
N ASP A 127 -15.96 -13.53 21.06
CA ASP A 127 -16.28 -13.30 19.65
C ASP A 127 -15.24 -12.38 19.03
N PHE A 128 -15.00 -12.52 17.73
CA PHE A 128 -14.07 -11.69 16.98
C PHE A 128 -14.77 -11.00 15.81
N LEU A 129 -14.55 -9.69 15.67
CA LEU A 129 -14.91 -8.93 14.48
C LEU A 129 -13.64 -8.51 13.76
N SER A 130 -13.48 -8.97 12.52
CA SER A 130 -12.42 -8.50 11.63
C SER A 130 -12.90 -7.29 10.85
N ILE A 131 -12.14 -6.19 10.92
CA ILE A 131 -12.39 -4.99 10.14
C ILE A 131 -11.29 -4.86 9.10
N PRO A 132 -11.62 -4.82 7.79
CA PRO A 132 -10.62 -4.65 6.75
C PRO A 132 -9.79 -3.38 6.96
N ARG A 133 -8.46 -3.47 6.81
CA ARG A 133 -7.53 -2.35 7.01
C ARG A 133 -7.82 -1.10 6.16
N ASP A 134 -8.47 -1.32 5.02
CA ASP A 134 -8.87 -0.29 4.04
C ASP A 134 -10.28 0.28 4.31
N THR A 135 -10.92 -0.09 5.42
CA THR A 135 -12.21 0.48 5.85
C THR A 135 -12.08 1.99 5.94
N TYR A 136 -13.03 2.69 5.34
CA TYR A 136 -12.96 4.12 5.19
C TYR A 136 -13.59 4.82 6.40
N LEU A 137 -12.78 5.63 7.08
CA LEU A 137 -13.18 6.51 8.16
C LEU A 137 -12.70 7.92 7.84
N ARG A 138 -13.65 8.85 7.67
CA ARG A 138 -13.35 10.26 7.46
C ARG A 138 -13.36 10.99 8.81
N TYR A 139 -12.18 11.32 9.30
CA TYR A 139 -11.97 12.09 10.52
C TYR A 139 -11.49 13.51 10.18
N SER A 140 -11.89 14.50 10.99
CA SER A 140 -11.78 15.92 10.65
C SER A 140 -10.34 16.45 10.57
N ASP A 141 -9.38 15.75 11.16
CA ASP A 141 -7.96 16.11 11.18
C ASP A 141 -7.18 15.67 9.92
N ARG A 142 -7.81 14.88 9.03
CA ARG A 142 -7.20 14.38 7.79
C ARG A 142 -7.93 14.92 6.56
N HIS A 143 -7.19 15.55 5.65
CA HIS A 143 -7.80 16.27 4.52
C HIS A 143 -7.65 15.55 3.18
N LYS A 144 -6.85 14.49 3.11
CA LYS A 144 -6.61 13.71 1.88
C LYS A 144 -7.28 12.34 1.92
N PRO A 145 -7.91 11.91 0.81
CA PRO A 145 -8.57 10.60 0.74
C PRO A 145 -7.68 9.39 0.99
N GLU A 146 -6.41 9.48 0.63
CA GLU A 146 -5.43 8.43 0.85
C GLU A 146 -5.19 8.11 2.33
N TYR A 147 -5.53 9.02 3.26
CA TYR A 147 -5.35 8.86 4.70
C TYR A 147 -6.64 8.49 5.45
N TRP A 148 -7.75 8.32 4.74
CA TRP A 148 -9.04 7.98 5.33
C TRP A 148 -9.24 6.46 5.50
N LYS A 149 -8.19 5.66 5.27
CA LYS A 149 -8.21 4.23 5.61
C LYS A 149 -7.96 4.04 7.09
N ILE A 150 -8.68 3.11 7.73
CA ILE A 150 -8.61 2.90 9.17
C ILE A 150 -7.20 2.54 9.64
N ASN A 151 -6.43 1.76 8.87
CA ASN A 151 -5.04 1.42 9.23
C ASN A 151 -4.10 2.62 9.26
N SER A 152 -4.42 3.67 8.51
CA SER A 152 -3.62 4.88 8.45
C SER A 152 -3.74 5.65 9.78
N TYR A 153 -4.74 5.35 10.62
CA TYR A 153 -4.90 5.96 11.94
C TYR A 153 -3.88 5.47 12.97
N TYR A 154 -3.16 4.39 12.71
CA TYR A 154 -2.02 4.02 13.55
C TYR A 154 -0.97 5.14 13.59
N ASN A 155 -0.72 5.82 12.47
CA ASN A 155 0.21 6.93 12.45
C ASN A 155 -0.51 8.27 12.59
N SER A 156 0.18 9.22 13.23
CA SER A 156 -0.32 10.59 13.35
C SER A 156 0.02 11.41 12.11
N TYR A 157 -0.86 12.38 11.79
CA TYR A 157 -0.60 13.36 10.74
C TYR A 157 -0.70 14.77 11.31
N VAL A 158 0.25 15.61 10.92
CA VAL A 158 0.20 17.05 11.20
C VAL A 158 0.38 17.74 9.86
N ASN A 159 -0.59 18.58 9.46
CA ASN A 159 -0.60 19.25 8.15
C ASN A 159 -0.46 18.27 6.95
N ASP A 160 -1.14 17.12 7.00
CA ASP A 160 -1.07 16.05 5.98
C ASP A 160 0.32 15.42 5.78
N GLU A 161 1.23 15.61 6.74
CA GLU A 161 2.55 14.96 6.81
C GLU A 161 2.59 13.93 7.95
N TRP A 162 3.25 12.81 7.70
CA TRP A 162 3.42 11.73 8.68
C TRP A 162 4.29 12.21 9.84
N VAL A 163 3.80 12.03 11.06
CA VAL A 163 4.54 12.31 12.28
C VAL A 163 4.63 11.03 13.08
N LYS A 164 5.84 10.47 13.17
CA LYS A 164 6.10 9.32 14.04
C LYS A 164 6.02 9.76 15.49
N THR A 165 5.10 9.16 16.24
CA THR A 165 4.99 9.33 17.70
C THR A 165 5.54 8.08 18.39
N SER A 166 5.28 7.90 19.69
CA SER A 166 5.63 6.66 20.37
C SER A 166 4.67 5.53 19.96
N ASP A 167 5.12 4.28 20.01
CA ASP A 167 4.28 3.12 19.70
C ASP A 167 2.95 3.09 20.48
N SER A 168 2.97 3.55 21.74
CA SER A 168 1.77 3.66 22.57
C SER A 168 0.83 4.75 22.08
N ALA A 169 1.34 5.91 21.67
CA ALA A 169 0.51 6.98 21.12
C ALA A 169 -0.07 6.56 19.76
N SER A 170 0.72 5.91 18.90
CA SER A 170 0.24 5.33 17.64
C SER A 170 -0.86 4.30 17.83
N SER A 171 -0.68 3.39 18.80
CA SER A 171 -1.70 2.39 19.17
C SER A 171 -2.99 3.05 19.65
N MET A 172 -2.89 4.12 20.45
CA MET A 172 -4.03 4.87 20.96
C MET A 172 -4.79 5.60 19.84
N ASN A 173 -4.09 6.11 18.82
CA ASN A 173 -4.74 6.73 17.67
C ASN A 173 -5.56 5.71 16.88
N LEU A 174 -5.03 4.49 16.71
CA LEU A 174 -5.78 3.39 16.09
C LEU A 174 -6.99 3.03 16.93
N LEU A 175 -6.82 2.87 18.25
CA LEU A 175 -7.91 2.62 19.20
C LEU A 175 -9.04 3.63 19.04
N GLY A 176 -8.74 4.93 19.16
CA GLY A 176 -9.74 5.99 19.05
C GLY A 176 -10.43 6.04 17.68
N ALA A 177 -9.73 5.70 16.60
CA ALA A 177 -10.34 5.61 15.28
C ALA A 177 -11.39 4.49 15.22
N TYR A 178 -11.13 3.35 15.87
CA TYR A 178 -12.07 2.24 15.96
C TYR A 178 -13.25 2.54 16.89
N GLU A 179 -13.01 3.23 18.00
CA GLU A 179 -14.07 3.70 18.90
C GLU A 179 -15.04 4.63 18.14
N ILE A 180 -14.52 5.55 17.33
CA ILE A 180 -15.34 6.43 16.48
C ILE A 180 -16.09 5.63 15.42
N LEU A 181 -15.42 4.70 14.74
CA LEU A 181 -16.01 3.91 13.65
C LEU A 181 -17.21 3.10 14.14
N LEU A 182 -17.12 2.53 15.34
CA LEU A 182 -18.13 1.62 15.88
C LEU A 182 -19.03 2.24 16.93
N SER A 183 -18.70 3.43 17.42
CA SER A 183 -19.36 4.08 18.55
C SER A 183 -19.37 3.19 19.81
N ILE A 184 -18.24 2.54 20.09
CA ILE A 184 -18.00 1.74 21.30
C ILE A 184 -16.77 2.29 22.01
N ASP A 185 -16.77 2.29 23.34
CA ASP A 185 -15.57 2.60 24.14
C ASP A 185 -14.77 1.30 24.30
N MET A 186 -13.49 1.33 23.94
CA MET A 186 -12.62 0.14 24.02
C MET A 186 -11.81 0.14 25.32
N ASP A 187 -11.74 -1.00 25.98
CA ASP A 187 -11.07 -1.11 27.28
C ASP A 187 -9.54 -1.14 27.14
N ASN A 188 -9.05 -1.90 26.16
CA ASN A 188 -7.64 -2.22 26.01
C ASN A 188 -7.25 -2.47 24.55
N TYR A 189 -5.93 -2.56 24.33
CA TYR A 189 -5.39 -3.03 23.06
C TYR A 189 -4.22 -4.01 23.24
N VAL A 190 -4.06 -4.91 22.27
CA VAL A 190 -2.90 -5.78 22.11
C VAL A 190 -2.29 -5.55 20.73
N ARG A 191 -1.03 -5.13 20.74
CA ARG A 191 -0.20 -5.07 19.54
C ARG A 191 0.60 -6.36 19.41
N ILE A 192 0.56 -6.96 18.23
CA ILE A 192 1.26 -8.21 17.90
C ILE A 192 2.34 -7.91 16.84
N SER A 193 3.56 -8.39 17.06
CA SER A 193 4.66 -8.37 16.08
C SER A 193 4.90 -9.77 15.52
N TYR A 194 5.53 -9.87 14.34
CA TYR A 194 5.94 -11.17 13.78
C TYR A 194 6.84 -11.98 14.74
N ASP A 195 7.79 -11.33 15.42
CA ASP A 195 8.60 -11.97 16.47
C ASP A 195 7.75 -12.55 17.62
N THR A 196 6.65 -11.88 17.97
CA THR A 196 5.71 -12.40 18.98
C THR A 196 4.99 -13.64 18.46
N VAL A 197 4.52 -13.63 17.21
CA VAL A 197 3.87 -14.77 16.57
C VAL A 197 4.80 -15.98 16.56
N GLN A 198 6.02 -15.81 16.05
CA GLN A 198 7.03 -16.86 16.00
C GLN A 198 7.24 -17.53 17.36
N LYS A 199 7.49 -16.72 18.41
CA LYS A 199 7.72 -17.21 19.77
C LYS A 199 6.54 -17.98 20.35
N VAL A 200 5.31 -17.52 20.09
CA VAL A 200 4.09 -18.20 20.56
C VAL A 200 3.95 -19.55 19.87
N VAL A 201 4.13 -19.62 18.55
CA VAL A 201 4.05 -20.86 17.78
C VAL A 201 5.11 -21.86 18.23
N ASP A 202 6.35 -21.42 18.37
CA ASP A 202 7.45 -22.27 18.84
C ASP A 202 7.18 -22.80 20.26
N ALA A 203 6.63 -21.97 21.15
CA ALA A 203 6.25 -22.38 22.49
C ALA A 203 5.10 -23.41 22.51
N MET A 204 4.22 -23.38 21.50
CA MET A 204 3.16 -24.37 21.30
C MET A 204 3.66 -25.68 20.67
N GLY A 205 4.90 -25.71 20.18
CA GLY A 205 5.48 -26.86 19.47
C GLY A 205 5.12 -26.90 17.97
N GLY A 206 4.72 -25.76 17.40
CA GLY A 206 4.30 -25.62 16.00
C GLY A 206 2.78 -25.74 15.80
N ILE A 207 2.33 -25.45 14.59
CA ILE A 207 0.92 -25.54 14.17
C ILE A 207 0.80 -26.60 13.07
N GLU A 208 -0.06 -27.60 13.29
CA GLU A 208 -0.44 -28.54 12.22
C GLU A 208 -1.36 -27.83 11.21
N TYR A 209 -0.93 -27.75 9.95
CA TYR A 209 -1.65 -27.06 8.89
C TYR A 209 -1.52 -27.81 7.55
N ASP A 210 -2.62 -27.88 6.79
CA ASP A 210 -2.65 -28.46 5.45
C ASP A 210 -2.43 -27.35 4.40
N VAL A 211 -1.17 -27.14 4.04
CA VAL A 211 -0.77 -26.09 3.09
C VAL A 211 -1.38 -26.41 1.71
N PRO A 212 -2.23 -25.55 1.12
CA PRO A 212 -3.01 -25.91 -0.07
C PRO A 212 -2.15 -26.06 -1.35
N PHE A 213 -1.04 -25.32 -1.44
CA PHE A 213 -0.07 -25.34 -2.53
C PHE A 213 1.32 -24.94 -2.01
N GLY A 214 2.38 -25.42 -2.65
CA GLY A 214 3.75 -25.09 -2.23
C GLY A 214 4.04 -23.61 -2.45
N MET A 215 4.55 -22.94 -1.44
CA MET A 215 4.92 -21.53 -1.46
C MET A 215 6.44 -21.43 -1.56
N TYR A 216 6.92 -20.95 -2.71
CA TYR A 216 8.34 -20.71 -2.94
C TYR A 216 8.51 -19.28 -3.41
N TYR A 217 9.11 -18.44 -2.58
CA TYR A 217 9.35 -17.03 -2.87
C TYR A 217 10.80 -16.66 -2.55
N TYR A 218 11.43 -15.90 -3.44
CA TYR A 218 12.81 -15.49 -3.30
C TYR A 218 12.95 -14.03 -3.68
N ASP A 219 13.28 -13.19 -2.71
CA ASP A 219 13.71 -11.82 -2.90
C ASP A 219 15.20 -11.72 -2.59
N PHE A 220 15.97 -11.21 -3.55
CA PHE A 220 17.41 -11.00 -3.44
C PHE A 220 17.76 -9.52 -3.45
N THR A 221 16.78 -8.65 -3.22
CA THR A 221 16.98 -7.21 -3.11
C THR A 221 17.82 -6.93 -1.88
N GLU A 222 18.95 -6.23 -2.06
CA GLU A 222 19.87 -5.92 -0.97
C GLU A 222 19.15 -5.21 0.18
N GLY A 223 19.15 -5.82 1.36
CA GLY A 223 18.50 -5.31 2.57
C GLY A 223 17.01 -5.70 2.73
N HIS A 224 16.46 -6.48 1.80
CA HIS A 224 15.10 -7.02 1.83
C HIS A 224 15.08 -8.49 1.41
N GLU A 225 16.17 -9.22 1.68
CA GLU A 225 16.29 -10.62 1.30
C GLU A 225 15.23 -11.46 2.04
N LEU A 226 14.40 -12.17 1.28
CA LEU A 226 13.34 -13.02 1.79
C LEU A 226 13.36 -14.34 1.04
N THR A 227 13.39 -15.46 1.75
CA THR A 227 13.32 -16.80 1.15
C THR A 227 12.27 -17.59 1.89
N ILE A 228 11.18 -17.92 1.20
CA ILE A 228 10.09 -18.73 1.72
C ILE A 228 10.10 -20.04 0.92
N GLU A 229 10.16 -21.17 1.62
CA GLU A 229 10.09 -22.50 1.02
C GLU A 229 9.19 -23.40 1.88
N ILE A 230 7.90 -23.39 1.62
CA ILE A 230 6.91 -24.19 2.35
C ILE A 230 6.25 -25.16 1.37
N ASP A 231 6.46 -26.46 1.59
CA ASP A 231 5.90 -27.50 0.73
C ASP A 231 4.37 -27.57 0.84
N LYS A 232 3.71 -28.16 -0.16
CA LYS A 232 2.27 -28.45 -0.10
C LYS A 232 2.00 -29.62 0.87
N GLY A 233 0.88 -29.53 1.60
CA GLY A 233 0.26 -30.64 2.31
C GLY A 233 0.29 -30.48 3.82
N LEU A 234 -0.24 -31.49 4.51
CA LEU A 234 -0.29 -31.56 5.97
C LEU A 234 1.12 -31.65 6.55
N GLN A 235 1.49 -30.64 7.33
CA GLN A 235 2.77 -30.55 8.02
C GLN A 235 2.62 -29.75 9.31
N VAL A 236 3.65 -29.76 10.16
CA VAL A 236 3.73 -28.90 11.34
C VAL A 236 4.62 -27.71 10.99
N LEU A 237 4.03 -26.52 10.95
CA LEU A 237 4.72 -25.26 10.73
C LEU A 237 5.31 -24.76 12.06
N ASN A 238 6.61 -24.50 12.08
CA ASN A 238 7.27 -23.85 13.21
C ASN A 238 7.01 -22.32 13.18
N GLY A 239 7.50 -21.58 14.17
CA GLY A 239 7.23 -20.15 14.24
C GLY A 239 7.78 -19.33 13.07
N GLU A 240 8.92 -19.71 12.51
CA GLU A 240 9.48 -19.10 11.29
C GLU A 240 8.61 -19.44 10.08
N ASP A 241 8.25 -20.71 9.90
CA ASP A 241 7.36 -21.15 8.80
C ASP A 241 6.00 -20.43 8.85
N VAL A 242 5.47 -20.17 10.05
CA VAL A 242 4.20 -19.44 10.22
C VAL A 242 4.36 -17.97 9.86
N VAL A 243 5.47 -17.32 10.24
CA VAL A 243 5.72 -15.93 9.84
C VAL A 243 5.88 -15.82 8.33
N ASP A 244 6.59 -16.75 7.70
CA ASP A 244 6.76 -16.84 6.25
C ASP A 244 5.44 -17.12 5.51
N PHE A 245 4.46 -17.74 6.18
CA PHE A 245 3.13 -18.01 5.64
C PHE A 245 2.21 -16.78 5.61
N LEU A 246 2.44 -15.79 6.50
CA LEU A 246 1.57 -14.62 6.70
C LEU A 246 1.81 -13.50 5.67
#